data_AF-A0A0Q7EAZ0-F1
#
_entry.id   AF-A0A0Q7EAZ0-F1
#
_cell.length_a   1.000
_cell.length_b   1.000
_cell.length_c   1.000
_cell.angle_alpha   90.00
_cell.angle_beta   90.00
_cell.angle_gamma   90.00
#
_symmetry.space_group_name_H-M   'P 1'
#
loop_
_entity.id
_entity.type
_entity.pdbx_description
1 polymer ?
#
loop_
_entity_poly.entity_id
_entity_poly.type
_entity_poly.pdbx_seq_one_letter_code
_entity_poly.pdbx_strand_id
1 'polypeptide(L)'
;MSRFQSADVVECIDDTPVHPESRAMPRLGERYTVTRTRAVGGGWSVRLLELHPTCHLGGPCRCGDCGWDSSRFRKCEPDEVIGRTAEKGVAEPV
;
A
#
# COMPACT_ATOMS: atom_id res chain seq x y z
N MET A 1 -17.68 -6.75 3.71
CA MET A 1 -16.54 -6.50 4.62
C MET A 1 -15.31 -6.22 3.76
N SER A 2 -14.39 -5.36 4.20
CA SER A 2 -13.12 -5.17 3.49
C SER A 2 -12.32 -6.47 3.49
N ARG A 3 -11.59 -6.75 2.40
CA ARG A 3 -10.69 -7.90 2.31
C ARG A 3 -9.41 -7.69 3.14
N PHE A 4 -9.14 -6.45 3.56
CA PHE A 4 -7.95 -6.07 4.31
C PHE A 4 -8.29 -5.53 5.69
N GLN A 5 -7.45 -5.83 6.66
CA GLN A 5 -7.50 -5.35 8.02
C GLN A 5 -6.23 -4.55 8.35
N SER A 6 -6.30 -3.74 9.40
CA SER A 6 -5.11 -3.09 9.95
C SER A 6 -4.06 -4.13 10.33
N ALA A 7 -2.79 -3.82 10.06
CA ALA A 7 -1.61 -4.68 10.17
C ALA A 7 -1.47 -5.80 9.12
N ASP A 8 -2.41 -5.92 8.16
CA ASP A 8 -2.18 -6.79 7.00
C ASP A 8 -1.04 -6.25 6.14
N VAL A 9 -0.17 -7.15 5.67
CA VAL A 9 0.82 -6.84 4.63
C VAL A 9 0.18 -7.08 3.27
N VAL A 10 0.29 -6.10 2.38
CA VAL A 10 -0.24 -6.15 1.03
C VAL A 10 0.82 -5.79 0.01
N GLU A 11 0.80 -6.48 -1.13
CA GLU A 11 1.66 -6.20 -2.28
C GLU A 11 0.90 -5.38 -3.31
N CYS A 12 1.51 -4.33 -3.85
CA CYS A 12 0.94 -3.56 -4.94
C CYS A 12 1.01 -4.37 -6.24
N ILE A 13 -0.14 -4.58 -6.88
CA ILE A 13 -0.28 -5.29 -8.16
C ILE A 13 -0.73 -4.35 -9.30
N ASP A 14 -1.05 -3.10 -9.01
CA ASP A 14 -1.40 -2.07 -9.99
C ASP A 14 -1.01 -0.67 -9.49
N ASP A 15 0.03 -0.09 -10.10
CA ASP A 15 0.53 1.26 -9.82
C ASP A 15 0.04 2.32 -10.82
N THR A 16 -0.89 1.98 -11.70
CA THR A 16 -1.43 2.88 -12.73
C THR A 16 -2.22 4.02 -12.10
N PRO A 17 -1.79 5.29 -12.18
CA PRO A 17 -2.54 6.39 -11.57
C PRO A 17 -3.90 6.57 -12.29
N VAL A 18 -5.00 6.58 -11.53
CA VAL A 18 -6.34 6.88 -12.08
C VAL A 18 -6.45 8.37 -12.45
N HIS A 19 -5.75 9.22 -11.71
CA HIS A 19 -5.69 10.65 -11.95
C HIS A 19 -4.23 11.12 -11.98
N PRO A 20 -3.85 12.00 -12.93
CA PRO A 20 -2.49 12.54 -13.03
C PRO A 20 -2.04 13.31 -11.78
N GLU A 21 -2.98 13.73 -10.94
CA GLU A 21 -2.74 14.41 -9.66
C GLU A 21 -2.33 13.45 -8.53
N SER A 22 -2.44 12.13 -8.76
CA SER A 22 -2.01 11.08 -7.82
C SER A 22 -0.49 10.99 -7.80
N ARG A 23 0.15 11.98 -7.19
CA ARG A 23 1.61 12.15 -7.18
C ARG A 23 2.35 11.04 -6.44
N ALA A 24 1.71 10.37 -5.49
CA ALA A 24 2.28 9.28 -4.71
C ALA A 24 1.51 7.99 -4.99
N MET A 25 2.04 7.17 -5.90
CA MET A 25 1.54 5.83 -6.17
C MET A 25 2.39 4.78 -5.44
N PRO A 26 1.78 3.70 -4.92
CA PRO A 26 2.53 2.55 -4.43
C PRO A 26 3.23 1.90 -5.61
N ARG A 27 4.47 1.47 -5.42
CA ARG A 27 5.29 0.90 -6.47
C ARG A 27 4.86 -0.54 -6.73
N LEU A 28 4.77 -0.93 -7.99
CA LEU A 28 4.43 -2.30 -8.38
C LEU A 28 5.39 -3.33 -7.74
N GLY A 29 4.85 -4.38 -7.13
CA GLY A 29 5.60 -5.45 -6.46
C GLY A 29 6.16 -5.09 -5.08
N GLU A 30 6.11 -3.82 -4.67
CA GLU A 30 6.46 -3.43 -3.30
C GLU A 30 5.35 -3.82 -2.32
N ARG A 31 5.77 -4.07 -1.07
CA ARG A 31 4.90 -4.47 0.01
C ARG A 31 4.70 -3.33 0.99
N TYR A 32 3.49 -3.26 1.50
CA TYR A 32 3.03 -2.18 2.36
C TYR A 32 2.16 -2.73 3.48
N THR A 33 2.24 -2.10 4.65
CA THR A 33 1.42 -2.44 5.81
C THR A 33 0.16 -1.61 5.81
N VAL A 34 -1.00 -2.25 5.85
CA VAL A 34 -2.29 -1.57 5.94
C VAL A 34 -2.44 -0.95 7.32
N THR A 35 -2.61 0.35 7.39
CA THR A 35 -2.90 1.06 8.66
C THR A 35 -4.39 1.19 8.90
N ARG A 36 -5.16 1.43 7.84
CA ARG A 36 -6.61 1.65 7.92
C ARG A 36 -7.30 1.28 6.61
N THR A 37 -8.52 0.78 6.70
CA THR A 37 -9.43 0.59 5.57
C THR A 37 -10.72 1.39 5.76
N ARG A 38 -11.28 1.89 4.67
CA ARG A 38 -12.53 2.69 4.66
C ARG A 38 -13.37 2.34 3.44
N ALA A 39 -14.69 2.25 3.60
CA ALA A 39 -15.62 2.10 2.48
C ALA A 39 -15.80 3.44 1.74
N VAL A 40 -15.73 3.42 0.40
CA VAL A 40 -15.90 4.61 -0.46
C VAL A 40 -16.64 4.24 -1.74
N GLY A 41 -17.81 4.87 -1.99
CA GLY A 41 -18.60 4.76 -3.22
C GLY A 41 -19.22 3.39 -3.51
N GLY A 42 -18.38 2.39 -3.74
CA GLY A 42 -18.72 0.98 -3.97
C GLY A 42 -17.55 0.03 -3.75
N GLY A 43 -16.40 0.54 -3.30
CA GLY A 43 -15.19 -0.22 -3.02
C GLY A 43 -14.60 0.15 -1.66
N TRP A 44 -13.32 -0.19 -1.49
CA TRP A 44 -12.58 0.11 -0.27
C TRP A 44 -11.33 0.91 -0.59
N SER A 45 -11.08 1.94 0.21
CA SER A 45 -9.81 2.65 0.25
C SER A 45 -8.92 2.09 1.34
N VAL A 46 -7.65 1.90 1.04
CA VAL A 46 -6.62 1.44 1.97
C VAL A 46 -5.61 2.55 2.22
N ARG A 47 -5.17 2.68 3.47
CA ARG A 47 -4.02 3.47 3.87
C ARG A 47 -2.86 2.57 4.21
N LEU A 48 -1.66 3.01 3.83
CA LEU A 48 -0.41 2.29 4.00
C LEU A 48 0.43 2.98 5.07
N LEU A 49 1.32 2.24 5.72
CA LEU A 49 2.21 2.76 6.76
C LEU A 49 3.43 3.45 6.14
N GLU A 50 4.03 2.81 5.14
CA GLU A 50 5.29 3.18 4.51
C GLU A 50 5.10 4.24 3.43
N LEU A 51 3.86 4.37 2.92
CA LEU A 51 3.52 5.35 1.92
C LEU A 51 2.38 6.24 2.43
N HIS A 52 2.66 7.54 2.50
CA HIS A 52 1.66 8.55 2.81
C HIS A 52 1.04 9.09 1.51
N PRO A 53 -0.30 9.12 1.40
CA PRO A 53 -0.95 9.69 0.24
C PRO A 53 -0.79 11.22 0.23
N THR A 54 -0.78 11.79 -0.96
CA THR A 54 -0.72 13.26 -1.17
C THR A 54 -2.14 13.78 -1.42
N CYS A 55 -2.55 14.84 -0.73
CA CYS A 55 -3.84 15.50 -1.03
C CYS A 55 -3.79 16.23 -2.39
N HIS A 56 -4.95 16.41 -3.04
CA HIS A 56 -5.09 17.21 -4.26
C HIS A 56 -4.58 18.66 -4.11
N LEU A 57 -4.60 19.22 -2.89
CA LEU A 57 -4.08 20.55 -2.58
C LEU A 57 -2.53 20.61 -2.49
N GLY A 58 -1.83 19.48 -2.69
CA GLY A 58 -0.38 19.40 -2.58
C GLY A 58 0.10 19.29 -1.14
N GLY A 59 0.79 18.19 -0.82
CA GLY A 59 1.37 17.92 0.50
C GLY A 59 0.82 16.66 1.17
N PRO A 60 1.43 16.24 2.30
CA PRO A 60 1.07 15.01 3.00
C PRO A 60 -0.40 15.06 3.45
N CYS A 61 -1.17 14.02 3.10
CA CYS A 61 -2.59 13.99 3.37
C CYS A 61 -2.91 13.90 4.87
N ARG A 62 -3.43 15.00 5.43
CA ARG A 62 -3.89 15.11 6.82
C ARG A 62 -5.39 14.92 7.01
N CYS A 63 -6.20 14.90 5.94
CA CYS A 63 -7.64 14.73 6.08
C CYS A 63 -8.05 13.33 6.57
N GLY A 64 -7.13 12.37 6.57
CA GLY A 64 -7.42 10.99 7.00
C GLY A 64 -8.21 10.18 5.97
N ASP A 65 -8.67 10.83 4.90
CA ASP A 65 -9.58 10.25 3.91
C ASP A 65 -8.92 9.87 2.58
N CYS A 66 -7.74 10.41 2.27
CA CYS A 66 -6.99 9.92 1.11
C CYS A 66 -6.43 8.53 1.40
N GLY A 67 -6.44 7.69 0.38
CA GLY A 67 -5.83 6.37 0.34
C GLY A 67 -5.86 5.86 -1.09
N TRP A 68 -5.52 4.60 -1.27
CA TRP A 68 -5.52 3.95 -2.58
C TRP A 68 -6.66 2.96 -2.69
N ASP A 69 -7.09 2.70 -3.91
CA ASP A 69 -8.11 1.69 -4.14
C ASP A 69 -7.58 0.30 -3.76
N SER A 70 -8.38 -0.43 -2.96
CA SER A 70 -8.02 -1.75 -2.44
C SER A 70 -7.79 -2.81 -3.53
N SER A 71 -8.40 -2.68 -4.71
CA SER A 71 -8.24 -3.64 -5.81
C SER A 71 -6.82 -3.68 -6.38
N ARG A 72 -6.02 -2.64 -6.12
CA ARG A 72 -4.60 -2.53 -6.52
C ARG A 72 -3.67 -3.39 -5.69
N PHE A 73 -4.20 -4.08 -4.69
CA PHE A 73 -3.40 -4.79 -3.71
C PHE A 73 -3.80 -6.25 -3.61
N ARG A 74 -2.80 -7.08 -3.35
CA ARG A 74 -2.97 -8.49 -2.99
C ARG A 74 -2.51 -8.68 -1.55
N LYS A 75 -3.28 -9.39 -0.72
CA LYS A 75 -2.88 -9.75 0.64
C LYS A 75 -1.70 -10.73 0.56
N CYS A 76 -0.62 -10.45 1.27
CA CYS A 76 0.47 -11.40 1.47
C CYS A 76 0.13 -12.31 2.65
N GLU A 77 0.36 -13.61 2.51
CA GLU A 77 0.27 -14.53 3.62
C GLU A 77 1.49 -14.39 4.55
N PRO A 78 1.37 -14.73 5.85
CA PRO A 78 2.47 -14.59 6.81
C PRO A 78 3.75 -15.30 6.37
N ASP A 79 3.63 -16.44 5.70
CA ASP A 79 4.75 -17.25 5.21
C ASP A 79 5.53 -16.53 4.10
N GLU A 80 4.85 -15.78 3.23
CA GLU A 80 5.47 -14.97 2.18
C GLU A 80 6.28 -13.79 2.74
N VAL A 81 5.96 -13.31 3.94
CA VAL A 81 6.65 -12.21 4.62
C VAL A 81 7.96 -12.70 5.25
N ILE A 82 7.92 -13.88 5.88
CA ILE A 82 9.08 -14.49 6.56
C ILE A 82 10.10 -14.99 5.53
N GLY A 83 9.64 -15.62 4.43
CA GLY A 83 10.51 -16.17 3.40
C GLY A 83 11.44 -15.14 2.75
N ARG A 84 11.00 -13.87 2.62
CA ARG A 84 11.82 -12.81 2.01
C ARG A 84 12.71 -12.02 2.97
N THR A 85 12.52 -12.14 4.28
CA THR A 85 13.44 -11.48 5.22
C THR A 85 14.81 -12.16 5.23
N ALA A 86 14.90 -13.41 4.76
CA ALA A 86 16.15 -14.16 4.63
C ALA A 86 17.00 -13.76 3.42
N GLU A 87 16.44 -13.10 2.40
CA GLU A 87 17.13 -12.81 1.12
C GLU A 87 17.71 -11.37 1.02
N LYS A 88 17.50 -10.51 2.01
CA LYS A 88 18.19 -9.19 2.13
C LYS A 88 19.37 -9.23 3.12
N GLY A 89 20.18 -10.28 3.04
CA GLY A 89 21.32 -10.51 3.93
C GLY A 89 22.53 -11.13 3.24
N VAL A 90 22.84 -10.79 1.99
CA VAL A 90 24.17 -11.03 1.41
C VAL A 90 24.63 -9.73 0.74
N ALA A 91 25.31 -8.90 1.53
CA ALA A 91 26.28 -7.97 0.98
C ALA A 91 27.55 -8.77 0.71
N GLU A 92 27.98 -8.77 -0.56
CA GLU A 92 29.20 -9.44 -1.04
C GLU A 92 30.45 -8.98 -0.27
N PRO A 93 31.42 -9.88 -0.01
CA PRO A 93 32.72 -9.51 0.53
C PRO A 93 33.63 -8.95 -0.58
N VAL A 94 34.31 -7.83 -0.29
CA VAL A 94 35.57 -7.40 -0.93
C VAL A 94 36.66 -7.44 0.12
#